data_AF-A0A0R2RCD3-F1
#
_entry.id   AF-A0A0R2RCD3-F1
#
_cell.length_a   1.000
_cell.length_b   1.000
_cell.length_c   1.000
_cell.angle_alpha   90.00
_cell.angle_beta   90.00
_cell.angle_gamma   90.00
#
_symmetry.space_group_name_H-M   'P 1'
#
loop_
_entity.id
_entity.type
_entity.pdbx_description
1 polymer ?
#
loop_
_entity_poly.entity_id
_entity_poly.type
_entity_poly.pdbx_seq_one_letter_code
_entity_poly.pdbx_strand_id
1 'polypeptide(L)' 'MINEILHMNGYGIYVWSAFSFTLLSFTSLYVITKIQFIKEQKKFVTKFGTLSSEKVASAKLQNIYKDILSNASKI' A
#
# COMPACT_ATOMS: atom_id res chain seq x y z
N MET A 1 -18.66 -14.60 -39.37
CA MET A 1 -17.88 -13.58 -38.65
C MET A 1 -17.64 -13.90 -37.17
N ILE A 2 -18.60 -13.75 -36.24
CA ILE A 2 -18.30 -13.91 -34.79
C ILE A 2 -17.81 -15.33 -34.42
N ASN A 3 -18.42 -16.36 -35.03
CA ASN A 3 -18.07 -17.75 -34.79
C ASN A 3 -16.67 -18.11 -35.35
N GLU A 4 -16.27 -17.47 -36.46
CA GLU A 4 -14.93 -17.67 -37.04
C GLU A 4 -13.84 -17.07 -36.16
N ILE A 5 -14.11 -15.92 -35.54
CA ILE A 5 -13.21 -15.28 -34.57
C ILE A 5 -13.07 -16.12 -33.31
N LEU A 6 -14.15 -16.76 -32.84
CA LEU A 6 -14.10 -17.63 -31.66
C LEU A 6 -13.43 -18.96 -31.94
N HIS A 7 -13.70 -19.57 -33.10
CA HIS A 7 -13.18 -20.90 -33.43
C HIS A 7 -11.74 -20.84 -33.98
N MET A 8 -11.32 -19.71 -34.57
CA MET A 8 -10.01 -19.46 -35.18
C MET A 8 -9.48 -20.67 -35.96
N ASN A 9 -10.27 -21.21 -36.89
CA ASN A 9 -9.92 -22.40 -37.67
C ASN A 9 -9.49 -23.62 -36.81
N GLY A 10 -10.08 -23.78 -35.61
CA GLY A 10 -9.74 -24.83 -34.65
C GLY A 10 -8.72 -24.43 -33.59
N TYR A 11 -8.05 -23.29 -33.74
CA TYR A 11 -7.05 -22.81 -32.77
C TYR A 11 -7.64 -22.02 -31.60
N GLY A 12 -8.93 -21.67 -31.66
CA GLY A 12 -9.58 -20.79 -30.69
C GLY A 12 -9.43 -21.29 -29.26
N ILE A 13 -9.57 -22.59 -29.03
CA ILE A 13 -9.48 -23.18 -27.69
C ILE A 13 -8.11 -22.94 -27.04
N TYR A 14 -7.03 -22.99 -27.82
CA TYR A 14 -5.67 -22.75 -27.31
C TYR A 14 -5.45 -21.26 -27.02
N VAL A 15 -5.92 -20.39 -27.91
CA VAL A 15 -5.79 -18.94 -27.76
C VAL A 15 -6.57 -18.44 -26.55
N TRP A 16 -7.83 -18.84 -26.42
CA TRP A 16 -8.68 -18.44 -25.28
C TRP A 16 -8.21 -19.04 -23.96
N SER A 17 -7.69 -20.28 -23.96
CA SER A 17 -7.14 -20.88 -22.75
C SER A 17 -5.86 -20.18 -22.30
N ALA A 18 -4.93 -19.91 -23.23
CA ALA A 18 -3.70 -19.17 -22.93
C ALA A 18 -4.02 -17.75 -22.44
N PHE A 19 -4.92 -17.04 -23.12
CA PHE A 19 -5.34 -15.70 -22.75
C PHE A 19 -6.00 -15.67 -21.36
N SER A 20 -6.92 -16.60 -21.09
CA SER A 20 -7.59 -16.70 -19.79
C SER A 20 -6.61 -17.04 -18.67
N PHE A 21 -5.67 -17.94 -18.93
CA PHE A 21 -4.62 -18.28 -17.97
C PHE A 21 -3.72 -17.08 -17.64
N THR A 22 -3.30 -16.33 -18.67
CA THR A 22 -2.51 -15.10 -18.48
C THR A 22 -3.29 -14.04 -17.69
N LEU A 23 -4.56 -13.80 -18.04
CA LEU A 23 -5.41 -12.83 -17.36
C LEU A 23 -5.62 -13.22 -15.88
N LEU A 24 -5.87 -14.50 -15.61
CA LEU A 24 -6.02 -15.03 -14.26
C LEU A 24 -4.72 -14.89 -13.46
N SER A 25 -3.57 -15.17 -14.08
CA SER A 25 -2.25 -15.06 -13.44
C SER A 25 -1.95 -13.62 -13.02
N PHE A 26 -2.16 -12.65 -13.92
CA PHE A 26 -1.96 -11.24 -13.60
C PHE A 26 -2.95 -10.72 -12.57
N THR A 27 -4.22 -11.12 -12.67
CA THR A 27 -5.24 -10.74 -11.68
C THR A 27 -4.87 -11.26 -10.29
N SER A 28 -4.45 -12.53 -10.22
CA SER A 28 -4.03 -13.15 -8.95
C SER A 28 -2.82 -12.44 -8.36
N LEU A 29 -1.80 -12.15 -9.19
CA LEU A 29 -0.62 -11.40 -8.77
C LEU A 29 -0.99 -10.02 -8.23
N TYR A 30 -1.82 -9.27 -8.97
CA TYR A 30 -2.29 -7.95 -8.54
C TYR A 30 -3.03 -7.99 -7.20
N VAL A 31 -3.93 -8.97 -7.01
CA VAL A 31 -4.68 -9.12 -5.76
C VAL A 31 -3.73 -9.42 -4.60
N ILE A 32 -2.78 -10.33 -4.77
CA ILE A 32 -1.79 -10.67 -3.72
C ILE A 32 -0.97 -9.43 -3.36
N THR A 33 -0.43 -8.72 -4.35
CA THR A 33 0.36 -7.51 -4.12
C THR A 33 -0.46 -6.41 -3.45
N LYS A 34 -1.72 -6.21 -3.86
CA LYS A 34 -2.63 -5.24 -3.22
C LYS A 34 -2.88 -5.58 -1.75
N ILE A 35 -3.12 -6.86 -1.44
CA ILE A 35 -3.32 -7.31 -0.06
C ILE A 35 -2.07 -7.06 0.77
N GLN A 36 -0.88 -7.41 0.24
CA GLN A 36 0.39 -7.13 0.93
C GLN A 36 0.60 -5.64 1.15
N PHE A 37 0.34 -4.81 0.14
CA PHE A 37 0.44 -3.36 0.23
C PHE A 37 -0.46 -2.78 1.33
N ILE A 38 -1.74 -3.17 1.38
CA ILE A 38 -2.68 -2.70 2.41
C ILE A 38 -2.23 -3.16 3.80
N LYS A 39 -1.70 -4.39 3.92
CA LYS A 39 -1.18 -4.91 5.20
C LYS A 39 0.02 -4.10 5.69
N GLU A 40 0.97 -3.79 4.81
CA GLU A 40 2.13 -2.96 5.15
C GLU A 40 1.74 -1.52 5.42
N GLN A 41 0.81 -0.94 4.66
CA GLN A 41 0.26 0.39 4.94
C GLN A 41 -0.42 0.42 6.33
N LYS A 42 -1.23 -0.58 6.67
CA LYS A 42 -1.85 -0.67 7.99
C LYS A 42 -0.80 -0.79 9.10
N LYS A 43 0.22 -1.63 8.91
CA LYS A 43 1.35 -1.73 9.87
C LYS A 43 2.07 -0.38 10.03
N PHE A 44 2.32 0.33 8.91
CA PHE A 44 2.93 1.64 8.93
C PHE A 44 2.07 2.64 9.71
N VAL A 45 0.77 2.71 9.43
CA VAL A 45 -0.18 3.57 10.16
C VAL A 45 -0.23 3.19 11.64
N THR A 46 -0.18 1.92 12.02
CA THR A 46 -0.14 1.55 13.45
C THR A 46 1.18 1.92 14.14
N LYS A 47 2.30 1.83 13.43
CA LYS A 47 3.63 2.13 13.98
C LYS A 47 3.94 3.62 14.03
N PHE A 48 3.42 4.40 13.09
CA PHE A 48 3.75 5.81 12.93
C PHE A 48 2.55 6.76 13.13
N GLY A 49 1.32 6.26 13.02
CA GLY A 49 0.11 7.04 13.26
C GLY A 49 -0.01 7.48 14.72
N THR A 50 0.22 6.59 15.68
CA THR A 50 0.26 6.92 17.12
C THR A 50 1.54 7.67 17.48
N LEU A 51 2.67 7.26 16.90
CA LEU A 51 3.97 7.89 17.10
C LEU A 51 3.97 9.36 16.67
N SER A 52 3.17 9.75 15.67
CA SER A 52 3.08 11.15 15.23
C SER A 52 2.45 12.05 16.28
N SER A 53 1.36 11.63 16.93
CA SER A 53 0.70 12.41 17.98
C SER A 53 1.57 12.47 19.26
N GLU A 54 2.13 11.33 19.66
CA GLU A 54 3.01 11.25 20.83
C GLU A 54 4.36 11.95 20.61
N LYS A 55 4.95 11.87 19.41
CA LYS A 55 6.15 12.64 19.05
C LYS A 55 5.88 14.13 18.91
N VAL A 56 4.73 14.53 18.37
CA VAL A 56 4.35 15.95 18.32
C VAL A 56 4.14 16.49 19.73
N ALA A 57 3.48 15.74 20.62
CA ALA A 57 3.30 16.11 22.01
C ALA A 57 4.63 16.18 22.78
N SER A 58 5.51 15.18 22.62
CA SER A 58 6.81 15.15 23.28
C SER A 58 7.80 16.18 22.73
N ALA A 59 7.80 16.46 21.41
CA ALA A 59 8.58 17.55 20.83
C ALA A 59 8.09 18.92 21.32
N LYS A 60 6.77 19.11 21.47
CA LYS A 60 6.19 20.33 22.03
C LYS A 60 6.58 20.49 23.51
N LEU A 61 6.52 19.41 24.30
CA LEU A 61 7.00 19.39 25.69
C LEU A 61 8.50 19.68 25.81
N GLN A 62 9.33 19.10 24.93
CA GLN A 62 10.76 19.39 24.90
C GLN A 62 11.06 20.86 24.58
N ASN A 63 10.37 21.45 23.60
CA ASN A 63 10.50 22.88 23.31
C ASN A 63 10.08 23.73 24.52
N ILE A 64 8.94 23.41 25.17
CA ILE A 64 8.48 24.13 26.36
C ILE A 64 9.51 24.03 27.51
N TYR A 65 10.05 22.84 27.78
CA TYR A 65 11.09 22.66 28.79
C TYR A 65 12.35 23.46 28.47
N LYS A 66 12.75 23.50 27.19
CA LYS A 66 13.90 24.26 26.73
C LYS A 66 13.66 25.77 26.87
N ASP A 67 12.46 26.24 26.59
CA ASP A 67 12.07 27.65 26.77
C ASP A 67 12.07 28.03 28.25
N ILE A 68 11.51 27.19 29.13
CA ILE A 68 11.54 27.38 30.59
C ILE A 68 12.99 27.46 31.10
N LEU A 69 13.85 26.53 30.69
CA LEU A 69 15.26 26.51 31.08
C LEU A 69 16.00 27.76 30.60
N SER A 70 15.72 28.20 29.37
CA SER A 70 16.34 29.41 28.79
C SER A 70 15.91 30.70 29.49
N ASN A 71 14.67 30.76 29.98
CA ASN A 71 14.18 31.90 30.75
C ASN A 71 14.68 31.87 32.19
N ALA A 72 14.77 30.69 32.82
CA ALA A 72 15.36 30.54 34.15
C ALA A 72 16.85 30.90 34.18
N SER A 73 17.58 30.65 33.09
CA SER A 73 18.99 31.04 32.95
C SER A 73 19.22 32.53 32.69
N LYS A 74 18.17 33.30 32.39
CA LYS A 74 18.23 34.76 32.16
C LYS A 74 17.88 35.58 33.41
N ILE A 75 17.47 34.92 34.49
CA ILE A 75 17.27 35.48 35.83
C ILE A 75 18.57 35.31 36.61
#